data_AF-A0ABC8KIJ4-F1
#
_entry.id   AF-A0ABC8KIJ4-F1
#
_cell.length_a   1.000
_cell.length_b   1.000
_cell.length_c   1.000
_cell.angle_alpha   90.00
_cell.angle_beta   90.00
_cell.angle_gamma   90.00
#
_symmetry.space_group_name_H-M   'P 1'
#
loop_
_entity.id
_entity.type
_entity.pdbx_description
1 polymer ?
#
loop_
_entity_poly.entity_id
_entity_poly.type
_entity_poly.pdbx_seq_one_letter_code
_entity_poly.pdbx_strand_id
1 'polypeptide(L)'
;MAGCRFYHENVIDHFENPRNVGSFKREDPNIGTGLVGTPACGDVMALQIKVDESGHITDARFKTFGCGAAIAASSVASEWIKGKTISEVVTIKNS
;
A
#
# COMPACT_ATOMS: atom_id res chain seq x y z
N MET A 1 33.25 11.63 8.49
CA MET A 1 32.52 12.15 7.32
C MET A 1 31.24 11.35 7.19
N ALA A 2 30.09 11.90 7.61
CA ALA A 2 28.80 11.22 7.56
C ALA A 2 27.99 11.76 6.36
N GLY A 3 28.28 11.25 5.18
CA GLY A 3 27.41 11.35 4.00
C GLY A 3 27.04 9.91 3.62
N CYS A 4 25.81 9.55 3.29
CA CYS A 4 24.67 10.30 2.79
C CYS A 4 23.43 9.49 3.21
N ARG A 5 22.44 10.07 3.92
CA ARG A 5 21.15 9.39 4.13
C ARG A 5 20.38 9.47 2.81
N PHE A 6 20.45 8.42 1.99
CA PHE A 6 19.92 8.40 0.61
C PHE A 6 18.38 8.30 0.49
N TYR A 7 17.64 8.51 1.58
CA TYR A 7 16.17 8.48 1.56
C TYR A 7 15.61 9.67 2.32
N HIS A 8 14.56 10.28 1.75
CA HIS A 8 13.81 11.36 2.37
C HIS A 8 13.29 10.89 3.74
N GLU A 9 13.25 11.77 4.74
CA GLU A 9 12.83 11.43 6.11
C GLU A 9 11.47 10.71 6.17
N ASN A 10 10.52 11.14 5.33
CA ASN A 10 9.22 10.49 5.14
C ASN A 10 9.32 9.03 4.69
N VAL A 11 10.28 8.68 3.81
CA VAL A 11 10.48 7.29 3.37
C VAL A 11 10.99 6.42 4.52
N ILE A 12 11.85 6.99 5.37
CA ILE A 12 12.40 6.30 6.54
C ILE A 12 11.29 6.09 7.58
N ASP A 13 10.48 7.12 7.87
CA ASP A 13 9.34 7.02 8.81
C ASP A 13 8.35 5.94 8.38
N HIS A 14 7.97 5.92 7.10
CA HIS A 14 7.06 4.91 6.56
C HIS A 14 7.68 3.51 6.47
N PHE A 15 9.01 3.39 6.50
CA PHE A 15 9.70 2.11 6.56
C PHE A 15 9.81 1.58 8.00
N GLU A 16 10.13 2.43 8.97
CA GLU A 16 10.25 2.06 10.38
C GLU A 16 8.88 1.87 11.05
N ASN A 17 7.90 2.70 10.69
CA ASN A 17 6.52 2.68 11.20
C ASN A 17 5.50 2.60 10.04
N PRO A 18 5.46 1.49 9.29
CA PRO A 18 4.56 1.36 8.16
C PRO A 18 3.10 1.39 8.63
N ARG A 19 2.33 2.37 8.16
CA ARG A 19 0.91 2.54 8.51
C ARG A 19 0.05 1.57 7.71
N ASN A 20 -1.00 1.04 8.32
CA ASN A 20 -1.96 0.12 7.68
C ASN A 20 -1.37 -1.22 7.21
N VAL A 21 -0.31 -1.70 7.88
CA VAL A 21 0.19 -3.05 7.64
C VAL A 21 -0.79 -4.07 8.19
N GLY A 22 -1.11 -5.05 7.35
CA GLY A 22 -1.93 -6.18 7.76
C GLY A 22 -2.61 -6.83 6.59
N SER A 23 -3.59 -7.67 6.93
CA SER A 23 -4.48 -8.27 5.96
C SER A 23 -5.88 -8.30 6.52
N PHE A 24 -6.85 -8.36 5.63
CA PHE A 24 -8.22 -8.68 5.93
C PHE A 24 -8.52 -10.15 5.66
N LYS A 25 -9.64 -10.61 6.20
CA LYS A 25 -10.19 -11.93 5.90
C LYS A 25 -10.66 -11.97 4.45
N ARG A 26 -10.39 -13.06 3.76
CA ARG A 26 -10.72 -13.23 2.34
C ARG A 26 -12.22 -13.47 2.14
N GLU A 27 -12.93 -13.82 3.21
CA GLU A 27 -14.35 -14.16 3.19
C GLU A 27 -15.29 -12.95 3.14
N ASP A 28 -14.79 -11.72 3.33
CA ASP A 28 -15.63 -10.51 3.30
C ASP A 28 -15.86 -10.06 1.84
N PRO A 29 -17.12 -10.03 1.36
CA PRO A 29 -17.44 -9.66 -0.03
C PRO A 29 -17.10 -8.21 -0.36
N ASN A 30 -16.95 -7.35 0.66
CA ASN A 30 -16.63 -5.94 0.50
C ASN A 30 -15.13 -5.67 0.35
N ILE A 31 -14.30 -6.72 0.28
CA ILE A 31 -12.85 -6.60 0.28
C ILE A 31 -12.28 -7.02 -1.07
N GLY A 32 -11.71 -6.05 -1.79
CA GLY A 32 -10.91 -6.28 -2.98
C GLY A 32 -9.48 -6.65 -2.58
N THR A 33 -8.97 -7.78 -3.08
CA THR A 33 -7.58 -8.19 -2.87
C THR A 33 -6.82 -8.20 -4.19
N GLY A 34 -5.78 -7.37 -4.30
CA GLY A 34 -4.83 -7.37 -5.40
C GLY A 34 -3.48 -7.92 -4.94
N LEU A 35 -3.06 -9.05 -5.49
CA LEU A 35 -1.71 -9.60 -5.31
C LEU A 35 -0.92 -9.36 -6.59
N VAL A 36 0.20 -8.66 -6.49
CA VAL A 36 1.05 -8.28 -7.61
C VAL A 36 2.49 -8.72 -7.33
N GLY A 37 3.15 -9.24 -8.34
CA GLY A 37 4.54 -9.71 -8.26
C GLY A 37 4.65 -11.23 -8.36
N THR A 38 5.89 -11.71 -8.51
CA THR A 38 6.21 -13.13 -8.52
C THR A 38 7.36 -13.40 -7.56
N PRO A 39 7.39 -14.57 -6.89
CA PRO A 39 8.48 -14.92 -5.98
C PRO A 39 9.87 -14.87 -6.63
N ALA A 40 9.92 -15.08 -7.95
CA ALA A 40 11.16 -15.08 -8.72
C ALA A 40 11.82 -13.69 -8.82
N CYS A 41 11.03 -12.61 -8.73
CA CYS A 41 11.56 -11.24 -8.82
C CYS A 41 11.92 -10.65 -7.45
N GLY A 42 11.66 -11.35 -6.34
CA GLY A 42 11.95 -10.87 -4.98
C GLY A 42 11.03 -9.77 -4.45
N ASP A 43 10.18 -9.18 -5.30
CA ASP A 43 9.20 -8.17 -4.94
C ASP A 43 7.77 -8.71 -5.10
N VAL A 44 7.06 -8.87 -3.98
CA VAL A 44 5.67 -9.32 -3.93
C VAL A 44 4.87 -8.35 -3.06
N MET A 45 3.82 -7.77 -3.61
CA MET A 45 2.93 -6.83 -2.93
C MET A 45 1.50 -7.36 -2.93
N ALA A 46 0.91 -7.45 -1.74
CA ALA A 46 -0.51 -7.68 -1.55
C ALA A 46 -1.16 -6.39 -1.03
N LEU A 47 -2.12 -5.85 -1.78
CA LEU A 47 -2.93 -4.71 -1.38
C LEU A 47 -4.38 -5.16 -1.24
N GLN A 48 -5.00 -4.83 -0.12
CA GLN A 48 -6.39 -5.12 0.14
C GLN A 48 -7.13 -3.83 0.47
N ILE A 49 -8.25 -3.60 -0.20
CA ILE A 49 -9.10 -2.44 0.03
C ILE A 49 -10.48 -2.90 0.47
N LYS A 50 -11.05 -2.22 1.45
CA LYS A 50 -12.43 -2.41 1.89
C LYS A 50 -13.28 -1.30 1.33
N VAL A 51 -14.28 -1.67 0.54
CA VAL A 51 -15.19 -0.74 -0.12
C VAL A 51 -16.55 -0.82 0.57
N ASP A 52 -17.24 0.31 0.75
CA ASP A 52 -18.64 0.32 1.16
C ASP A 52 -19.60 0.16 -0.04
N GLU A 53 -20.90 0.05 0.27
CA GLU A 53 -21.96 -0.04 -0.74
C GLU A 53 -22.08 1.21 -1.61
N SER A 54 -21.53 2.34 -1.16
CA SER A 54 -21.50 3.62 -1.89
C SER A 54 -20.30 3.74 -2.84
N GLY A 55 -19.38 2.77 -2.83
CA GLY A 55 -18.17 2.77 -3.66
C GLY A 55 -16.99 3.56 -3.08
N HIS A 56 -17.04 3.89 -1.78
CA HIS A 56 -15.94 4.54 -1.06
C HIS A 56 -15.05 3.52 -0.36
N ILE A 57 -13.73 3.77 -0.39
CA ILE A 57 -12.75 2.94 0.29
C ILE A 57 -12.69 3.36 1.76
N THR A 58 -13.22 2.51 2.63
CA THR A 58 -13.29 2.76 4.09
C THR A 58 -11.97 2.45 4.79
N ASP A 59 -11.27 1.42 4.33
CA ASP A 59 -9.98 1.03 4.87
C ASP A 59 -9.14 0.35 3.79
N ALA A 60 -7.82 0.47 3.91
CA ALA A 60 -6.89 -0.17 3.01
C ALA A 60 -5.72 -0.73 3.81
N ARG A 61 -5.33 -1.97 3.51
CA ARG A 61 -4.21 -2.65 4.16
C ARG A 61 -3.28 -3.20 3.11
N PHE A 62 -1.99 -3.19 3.42
CA PHE A 62 -1.00 -3.75 2.52
C PHE A 62 -0.05 -4.70 3.25
N LYS A 63 0.52 -5.61 2.48
CA LYS A 63 1.61 -6.50 2.87
C LYS A 63 2.56 -6.63 1.70
N THR A 64 3.72 -6.00 1.84
CA THR A 64 4.77 -6.00 0.80
C THR A 64 5.98 -6.73 1.31
N PHE A 65 6.55 -7.57 0.45
CA PHE A 65 7.84 -8.19 0.60
C PHE A 65 8.73 -7.64 -0.52
N GLY A 66 9.76 -6.88 -0.17
CA GLY A 66 10.61 -6.21 -1.14
C GLY A 66 11.54 -5.19 -0.47
N CYS A 67 12.21 -4.37 -1.27
CA CYS A 67 13.09 -3.32 -0.76
C CYS A 67 12.35 -2.29 0.12
N GLY A 68 13.06 -1.63 1.05
CA GLY A 68 12.45 -0.65 1.96
C GLY A 68 11.75 0.51 1.24
N ALA A 69 12.21 0.87 0.05
CA ALA A 69 11.55 1.84 -0.82
C ALA A 69 10.17 1.37 -1.30
N ALA A 70 10.02 0.08 -1.61
CA ALA A 70 8.72 -0.49 -1.99
C ALA A 70 7.75 -0.47 -0.80
N ILE A 71 8.22 -0.80 0.40
CA ILE A 71 7.40 -0.76 1.63
C ILE A 71 6.91 0.68 1.91
N ALA A 72 7.81 1.66 1.83
CA ALA A 72 7.45 3.06 2.03
C ALA A 72 6.44 3.55 0.98
N ALA A 73 6.65 3.22 -0.30
CA ALA A 73 5.72 3.56 -1.37
C ALA A 73 4.34 2.92 -1.17
N SER A 74 4.29 1.64 -0.79
CA SER A 74 3.03 0.96 -0.47
C SER A 74 2.32 1.60 0.73
N SER A 75 3.07 2.05 1.74
CA SER A 75 2.50 2.71 2.91
C SER A 75 1.86 4.05 2.55
N VAL A 76 2.55 4.90 1.79
CA VAL A 76 1.99 6.17 1.31
C VAL A 76 0.77 5.95 0.43
N ALA A 77 0.83 4.97 -0.50
CA ALA A 77 -0.30 4.63 -1.34
C ALA A 77 -1.53 4.18 -0.52
N SER A 78 -1.32 3.40 0.55
CA SER A 78 -2.42 2.94 1.42
C SER A 78 -3.12 4.08 2.15
N GLU A 79 -2.41 5.15 2.50
CA GLU A 79 -3.01 6.34 3.10
C GLU A 79 -3.76 7.18 2.08
N TRP A 80 -3.23 7.31 0.87
CA TRP A 80 -3.88 8.10 -0.20
C TRP A 80 -5.18 7.50 -0.70
N ILE A 81 -5.28 6.18 -0.77
CA ILE A 81 -6.50 5.51 -1.26
C ILE A 81 -7.61 5.46 -0.21
N LYS A 82 -7.28 5.63 1.07
CA LYS A 82 -8.25 5.61 2.16
C LYS A 82 -9.14 6.86 2.11
N GLY A 83 -10.45 6.66 2.16
CA GLY A 83 -11.45 7.73 2.09
C GLY A 83 -11.78 8.24 0.68
N LYS A 84 -11.10 7.72 -0.35
CA LYS A 84 -11.40 8.05 -1.75
C LYS A 84 -12.41 7.09 -2.36
N THR A 85 -13.08 7.52 -3.42
CA THR A 85 -13.92 6.65 -4.24
C THR A 85 -13.07 5.74 -5.12
N ILE A 86 -13.60 4.58 -5.52
CA ILE A 86 -12.93 3.68 -6.48
C ILE A 86 -12.54 4.44 -7.77
N SER A 87 -13.44 5.30 -8.28
CA SER A 87 -13.19 6.05 -9.51
C SER A 87 -12.02 7.01 -9.39
N GLU A 88 -11.85 7.67 -8.23
CA GLU A 88 -10.70 8.54 -7.99
C GLU A 88 -9.41 7.73 -7.93
N VAL A 89 -9.41 6.61 -7.21
CA VAL A 89 -8.20 5.79 -7.03
C VAL A 89 -7.71 5.21 -8.34
N VAL A 90 -8.60 4.83 -9.27
CA VAL A 90 -8.23 4.36 -10.61
C VAL A 90 -7.48 5.42 -11.43
N THR A 91 -7.65 6.70 -11.12
CA THR A 91 -6.92 7.78 -11.82
C THR A 91 -5.51 8.01 -11.29
N ILE A 92 -5.17 7.47 -10.11
CA ILE A 92 -3.82 7.56 -9.55
C ILE A 92 -2.88 6.70 -10.41
N LYS A 93 -1.88 7.36 -11.01
CA LYS A 93 -0.85 6.72 -11.83
C LYS A 93 0.54 7.12 -11.36
N ASN A 94 1.50 6.22 -11.54
CA ASN A 94 2.92 6.53 -11.43
C ASN A 94 3.37 7.15 -12.76
N SER A 95 3.51 8.48 -12.82
CA SER A 95 3.98 9.24 -13.98
C SER A 95 5.18 10.09 -13.60
#